data_AF-A0A8J5Z6Y2-F1
#
_entry.id   AF-A0A8J5Z6Y2-F1
#
_cell.length_a   1.000
_cell.length_b   1.000
_cell.length_c   1.000
_cell.angle_alpha   90.00
_cell.angle_beta   90.00
_cell.angle_gamma   90.00
#
_symmetry.space_group_name_H-M   'P 1'
#
loop_
_entity.id
_entity.type
_entity.pdbx_description
1 polymer ?
#
loop_
_entity_poly.entity_id
_entity_poly.type
_entity_poly.pdbx_seq_one_letter_code
_entity_poly.pdbx_strand_id
1 'polypeptide(L)'
;MSRKMSSDSHFGIPIIELPTNSKDLDGGSDEWRSLCNKISSYFQHESFSLIRQLFNLPLETKKQNVKSKPLHGYYEPGDDFLPFYESFGLEDASNCNSSKASPNLCRSIAIITSEKREWLMKDYQLRRVMEYSAPPSGEYTNVVSAHTDKLCSALLCEDGISGLEVETKDGEWVKLCMPPGTFAFIVGDLLNVADSFFF
;
A
#
# COMPACT_ATOMS: atom_id res chain seq x y z
N MET A 1 31.11 -4.91 3.69
CA MET A 1 30.68 -6.25 3.23
C MET A 1 29.81 -6.07 2.01
N SER A 2 30.22 -6.58 0.84
CA SER A 2 29.46 -6.41 -0.41
C SER A 2 28.11 -7.11 -0.33
N ARG A 3 27.03 -6.33 -0.50
CA ARG A 3 25.68 -6.87 -0.73
C ARG A 3 25.72 -7.64 -2.05
N LYS A 4 25.38 -8.92 -2.04
CA LYS A 4 25.11 -9.65 -3.29
C LYS A 4 23.77 -9.15 -3.82
N MET A 5 23.81 -8.36 -4.90
CA MET A 5 22.66 -8.21 -5.78
C MET A 5 22.37 -9.59 -6.36
N SER A 6 21.18 -10.14 -6.08
CA SER A 6 20.66 -11.28 -6.83
C SER A 6 20.51 -10.83 -8.30
N SER A 7 21.00 -11.62 -9.24
CA SER A 7 21.20 -11.26 -10.65
C SER A 7 19.92 -11.19 -11.49
N ASP A 8 18.74 -11.24 -10.87
CA ASP A 8 17.46 -11.31 -11.59
C ASP A 8 16.76 -9.94 -11.70
N SER A 9 17.52 -8.84 -11.74
CA SER A 9 16.97 -7.53 -12.07
C SER A 9 16.77 -7.42 -13.59
N HIS A 10 15.64 -7.89 -14.10
CA HIS A 10 15.32 -7.77 -15.53
C HIS A 10 15.20 -6.30 -16.02
N PHE A 11 15.11 -5.34 -15.10
CA PHE A 11 14.80 -3.93 -15.41
C PHE A 11 15.59 -2.91 -14.57
N GLY A 12 16.70 -3.30 -13.94
CA GLY A 12 17.51 -2.39 -13.12
C GLY A 12 16.87 -1.95 -11.79
N ILE A 13 15.69 -2.48 -11.45
CA ILE A 13 15.04 -2.26 -10.16
C ILE A 13 15.61 -3.25 -9.14
N PRO A 14 16.17 -2.79 -8.01
CA PRO A 14 16.83 -3.67 -7.06
C PRO A 14 15.80 -4.51 -6.31
N ILE A 15 15.95 -5.83 -6.38
CA ILE A 15 15.25 -6.75 -5.49
C ILE A 15 16.05 -6.83 -4.19
N ILE A 16 15.49 -6.28 -3.13
CA ILE A 16 16.06 -6.41 -1.78
C ILE A 16 15.41 -7.61 -1.13
N GLU A 17 16.10 -8.75 -1.19
CA GLU A 17 15.78 -9.85 -0.29
C GLU A 17 16.11 -9.38 1.12
N LEU A 18 15.13 -9.44 2.02
CA LEU A 18 15.37 -9.27 3.45
C LEU A 18 15.76 -10.65 4.00
N PRO A 19 17.07 -10.97 4.11
CA PRO A 19 17.50 -12.28 4.57
C PRO A 19 16.95 -12.56 5.96
N THR A 20 16.32 -13.72 6.13
CA THR A 20 15.89 -14.23 7.45
C THR A 20 17.07 -14.56 8.38
N ASN A 21 18.31 -14.38 7.92
CA ASN A 21 19.55 -14.78 8.59
C ASN A 21 20.64 -13.66 8.64
N SER A 22 20.31 -12.38 8.41
CA SER A 22 21.30 -11.28 8.48
C SER A 22 21.36 -10.63 9.86
N LYS A 23 22.59 -10.27 10.28
CA LYS A 23 22.94 -9.84 11.64
C LYS A 23 22.71 -8.35 11.94
N ASP A 24 22.26 -7.54 10.98
CA ASP A 24 22.28 -6.07 11.12
C ASP A 24 20.94 -5.41 11.54
N LEU A 25 19.98 -6.19 12.05
CA LEU A 25 18.77 -5.72 12.74
C LEU A 25 18.29 -6.76 13.78
N ASP A 26 19.19 -7.34 14.61
CA ASP A 26 18.94 -8.58 15.39
C ASP A 26 17.98 -9.57 14.67
N GLY A 27 18.24 -9.72 13.36
CA GLY A 27 17.44 -10.53 12.45
C GLY A 27 17.67 -11.99 12.78
N GLY A 28 16.61 -12.67 13.20
CA GLY A 28 16.65 -14.10 13.50
C GLY A 28 16.04 -14.51 14.84
N SER A 29 15.60 -13.56 15.67
CA SER A 29 14.79 -13.89 16.85
C SER A 29 13.50 -14.61 16.43
N ASP A 30 12.94 -15.40 17.34
CA ASP A 30 11.67 -16.09 17.09
C ASP A 30 10.55 -15.08 16.80
N GLU A 31 10.63 -13.86 17.34
CA GLU A 31 9.70 -12.76 17.08
C GLU A 31 9.86 -12.19 15.67
N TRP A 32 11.09 -11.98 15.17
CA TRP A 32 11.33 -11.54 13.79
C TRP A 32 10.88 -12.60 12.77
N ARG A 33 11.22 -13.87 13.01
CA ARG A 33 10.75 -14.98 12.18
C ARG A 33 9.25 -15.15 12.26
N SER A 34 8.64 -14.98 13.44
CA SER A 34 7.20 -14.95 13.63
C SER A 34 6.58 -13.79 12.86
N LEU A 35 7.19 -12.61 12.84
CA LEU A 35 6.73 -11.44 12.09
C LEU A 35 6.79 -11.69 10.58
N CYS A 36 7.90 -12.20 10.05
CA CYS A 36 8.02 -12.54 8.63
C CYS A 36 7.03 -13.66 8.23
N ASN A 37 6.85 -14.67 9.08
CA ASN A 37 5.86 -15.73 8.86
C ASN A 37 4.41 -15.21 8.99
N LYS A 38 4.17 -14.20 9.84
CA LYS A 38 2.88 -13.50 9.93
C LYS A 38 2.64 -12.63 8.72
N ILE A 39 3.64 -11.97 8.15
CA ILE A 39 3.54 -11.20 6.89
C ILE A 39 3.49 -12.13 5.66
N SER A 40 3.39 -13.45 5.86
CA SER A 40 3.30 -14.42 4.77
C SER A 40 2.13 -14.13 3.81
N SER A 41 2.19 -14.76 2.64
CA SER A 41 1.12 -14.76 1.64
C SER A 41 -0.27 -15.08 2.22
N TYR A 42 -0.35 -15.87 3.29
CA TYR A 42 -1.61 -16.15 3.98
C TYR A 42 -2.24 -14.89 4.59
N PHE A 43 -1.44 -14.07 5.27
CA PHE A 43 -1.91 -12.82 5.87
C PHE A 43 -2.23 -11.76 4.81
N GLN A 44 -1.47 -11.71 3.72
CA GLN A 44 -1.83 -10.89 2.57
C GLN A 44 -3.20 -11.30 2.03
N HIS A 45 -3.44 -12.60 1.84
CA HIS A 45 -4.72 -13.12 1.37
C HIS A 45 -5.89 -12.79 2.33
N GLU A 46 -5.70 -12.96 3.64
CA GLU A 46 -6.70 -12.59 4.64
C GLU A 46 -6.98 -11.09 4.64
N SER A 47 -5.94 -10.26 4.56
CA SER A 47 -6.06 -8.81 4.45
C SER A 47 -6.84 -8.40 3.20
N PHE A 48 -6.52 -8.95 2.03
CA PHE A 48 -7.26 -8.67 0.80
C PHE A 48 -8.70 -9.19 0.83
N SER A 49 -8.96 -10.31 1.51
CA SER A 49 -10.33 -10.79 1.73
C SER A 49 -11.17 -9.80 2.53
N LEU A 50 -10.60 -9.24 3.61
CA LEU A 50 -11.27 -8.21 4.43
C LEU A 50 -11.44 -6.89 3.67
N ILE A 51 -10.43 -6.49 2.90
CA ILE A 51 -10.49 -5.30 2.05
C ILE A 51 -11.61 -5.46 1.01
N ARG A 52 -11.70 -6.60 0.32
CA ARG A 52 -12.81 -6.88 -0.61
C ARG A 52 -14.18 -6.80 0.07
N GLN A 53 -14.31 -7.26 1.32
CA GLN A 53 -15.56 -7.11 2.06
C GLN A 53 -15.89 -5.64 2.35
N LEU A 54 -14.89 -4.80 2.64
CA LEU A 54 -15.07 -3.36 2.83
C LEU A 54 -15.56 -2.68 1.54
N PHE A 55 -14.97 -2.98 0.39
CA PHE A 55 -15.37 -2.41 -0.91
C PHE A 55 -16.76 -2.88 -1.38
N ASN A 56 -17.19 -4.08 -0.97
CA ASN A 56 -18.53 -4.61 -1.22
C ASN A 56 -19.63 -4.03 -0.32
N LEU A 57 -19.31 -3.14 0.62
CA LEU A 57 -20.34 -2.46 1.42
C LEU A 57 -21.22 -1.55 0.54
N PRO A 58 -22.49 -1.32 0.94
CA PRO A 58 -23.37 -0.39 0.23
C PRO A 58 -22.73 1.01 0.12
N LEU A 59 -22.90 1.67 -1.03
CA LEU A 59 -22.31 2.98 -1.31
C LEU A 59 -22.55 4.01 -0.20
N GLU A 60 -23.78 4.09 0.30
CA GLU A 60 -24.16 4.98 1.40
C GLU A 60 -23.40 4.70 2.71
N THR A 61 -22.98 3.44 2.91
CA THR A 61 -22.11 3.07 4.03
C THR A 61 -20.68 3.50 3.77
N LYS A 62 -20.15 3.26 2.56
CA LYS A 62 -18.79 3.66 2.17
C LYS A 62 -18.59 5.18 2.31
N LYS A 63 -19.59 5.97 1.87
CA LYS A 63 -19.62 7.45 1.99
C LYS A 63 -19.60 7.99 3.42
N GLN A 64 -19.85 7.17 4.43
CA GLN A 64 -19.74 7.59 5.83
C GLN A 64 -18.29 7.71 6.31
N ASN A 65 -17.31 7.15 5.59
CA ASN A 65 -15.89 7.35 5.87
C ASN A 65 -15.44 8.75 5.40
N VAL A 66 -15.77 9.80 6.18
CA VAL A 66 -15.45 11.19 5.83
C VAL A 66 -14.30 11.71 6.67
N LYS A 67 -13.34 12.36 6.01
CA LYS A 67 -12.24 13.09 6.64
C LYS A 67 -12.13 14.49 6.06
N SER A 68 -11.67 15.43 6.90
CA SER A 68 -11.40 16.81 6.47
C SER A 68 -10.19 16.92 5.54
N LYS A 69 -9.27 15.95 5.59
CA LYS A 69 -8.10 15.89 4.71
C LYS A 69 -8.45 15.21 3.39
N PRO A 70 -8.07 15.78 2.23
CA PRO A 70 -8.27 15.16 0.92
C PRO A 70 -7.66 13.76 0.86
N LEU A 71 -8.34 12.79 0.23
CA LEU A 71 -7.87 11.39 0.05
C LEU A 71 -7.57 10.61 1.34
N HIS A 72 -8.07 11.07 2.49
CA HIS A 72 -7.99 10.36 3.78
C HIS A 72 -9.32 9.71 4.19
N GLY A 73 -10.41 10.00 3.47
CA GLY A 73 -11.71 9.34 3.62
C GLY A 73 -11.97 8.34 2.49
N TYR A 74 -13.25 8.05 2.24
CA TYR A 74 -13.70 7.34 1.04
C TYR A 74 -13.59 8.24 -0.19
N TYR A 75 -13.03 7.70 -1.27
CA TYR A 75 -13.02 8.31 -2.60
C TYR A 75 -13.87 7.45 -3.53
N GLU A 76 -14.92 8.06 -4.07
CA GLU A 76 -15.87 7.41 -4.99
C GLU A 76 -15.33 7.50 -6.43
N PRO A 77 -15.40 6.41 -7.20
CA PRO A 77 -15.05 6.43 -8.61
C PRO A 77 -16.06 7.27 -9.41
N GLY A 78 -15.60 7.86 -10.52
CA GLY A 78 -16.46 8.62 -11.44
C GLY A 78 -16.17 10.12 -11.51
N ASP A 79 -15.12 10.60 -10.83
CA ASP A 79 -14.52 11.91 -11.11
C ASP A 79 -13.83 11.89 -12.48
N ASP A 80 -13.79 13.03 -13.17
CA ASP A 80 -13.26 13.14 -14.55
C ASP A 80 -11.81 12.65 -14.66
N PHE A 81 -11.07 12.69 -13.55
CA PHE A 81 -9.66 12.32 -13.46
C PHE A 81 -9.41 10.86 -13.07
N LEU A 82 -10.36 10.20 -12.41
CA LEU A 82 -10.19 8.89 -11.77
C LEU A 82 -11.47 8.03 -11.87
N PRO A 83 -11.95 7.74 -13.11
CA PRO A 83 -13.25 7.10 -13.32
C PRO A 83 -13.33 5.65 -12.83
N PHE A 84 -12.18 4.97 -12.68
CA PHE A 84 -12.12 3.56 -12.29
C PHE A 84 -11.37 3.32 -10.99
N TYR A 85 -11.12 4.37 -10.19
CA TYR A 85 -10.38 4.30 -8.94
C TYR A 85 -11.30 4.56 -7.76
N GLU A 86 -11.39 3.58 -6.85
CA GLU A 86 -12.07 3.68 -5.57
C GLU A 86 -11.04 3.52 -4.45
N SER A 87 -11.16 4.28 -3.35
CA SER A 87 -10.23 4.10 -2.23
C SER A 87 -10.79 4.47 -0.87
N PHE A 88 -10.16 3.93 0.18
CA PHE A 88 -10.35 4.36 1.56
C PHE A 88 -9.02 4.77 2.17
N GLY A 89 -8.97 5.98 2.72
CA GLY A 89 -8.00 6.31 3.76
C GLY A 89 -8.42 5.69 5.09
N LEU A 90 -7.52 4.91 5.65
CA LEU A 90 -7.65 4.18 6.92
C LEU A 90 -6.65 4.75 7.91
N GLU A 91 -6.90 5.97 8.37
CA GLU A 91 -6.24 6.46 9.57
C GLU A 91 -6.76 5.69 10.79
N ASP A 92 -5.94 5.65 11.84
CA ASP A 92 -6.16 4.94 13.10
C ASP A 92 -7.61 5.00 13.63
N ALA A 93 -7.99 4.07 14.53
CA ALA A 93 -9.37 3.77 14.99
C ALA A 93 -10.30 4.98 15.33
N SER A 94 -9.72 6.17 15.50
CA SER A 94 -10.40 7.48 15.37
C SER A 94 -11.29 7.66 14.13
N ASN A 95 -11.11 6.87 13.06
CA ASN A 95 -11.98 6.86 11.87
C ASN A 95 -13.47 6.68 12.22
N CYS A 96 -13.74 6.07 13.36
CA CYS A 96 -15.07 5.75 13.86
C CYS A 96 -15.64 6.69 14.92
N ASN A 97 -14.89 7.75 15.27
CA ASN A 97 -15.35 8.71 16.27
C ASN A 97 -16.33 9.75 15.71
N SER A 98 -16.61 9.73 14.40
CA SER A 98 -17.73 10.50 13.87
C SER A 98 -19.03 9.80 14.24
N SER A 99 -19.95 10.52 14.88
CA SER A 99 -21.26 10.02 15.34
C SER A 99 -22.20 9.53 14.22
N LYS A 100 -21.71 9.45 12.98
CA LYS A 100 -22.46 9.12 11.76
C LYS A 100 -21.98 7.84 11.07
N ALA A 101 -20.88 7.23 11.50
CA ALA A 101 -20.36 6.02 10.87
C ALA A 101 -21.14 4.77 11.32
N SER A 102 -21.52 3.93 10.35
CA SER A 102 -22.21 2.66 10.61
C SER A 102 -21.33 1.71 11.43
N PRO A 103 -21.90 0.95 12.38
CA PRO A 103 -21.17 -0.08 13.13
C PRO A 103 -20.46 -1.09 12.23
N ASN A 104 -21.03 -1.42 11.07
CA ASN A 104 -20.44 -2.37 10.12
C ASN A 104 -19.19 -1.82 9.45
N LEU A 105 -19.21 -0.54 9.03
CA LEU A 105 -18.04 0.15 8.49
C LEU A 105 -16.94 0.20 9.55
N CYS A 106 -17.32 0.57 10.77
CA CYS A 106 -16.38 0.69 11.87
C CYS A 106 -15.74 -0.62 12.27
N ARG A 107 -16.52 -1.69 12.30
CA ARG A 107 -16.01 -3.03 12.52
C ARG A 107 -15.04 -3.45 11.42
N SER A 108 -15.37 -3.19 10.15
CA SER A 108 -14.52 -3.56 9.01
C SER A 108 -13.17 -2.82 9.06
N ILE A 109 -13.21 -1.49 9.24
CA ILE A 109 -12.01 -0.66 9.37
C ILE A 109 -11.19 -1.08 10.60
N ALA A 110 -11.84 -1.31 11.73
CA ALA A 110 -11.16 -1.75 12.94
C ALA A 110 -10.44 -3.08 12.71
N ILE A 111 -11.09 -4.08 12.09
CA ILE A 111 -10.45 -5.37 11.80
C ILE A 111 -9.23 -5.18 10.88
N ILE A 112 -9.38 -4.46 9.76
CA ILE A 112 -8.28 -4.21 8.80
C ILE A 112 -7.11 -3.47 9.47
N THR A 113 -7.40 -2.57 10.40
CA THR A 113 -6.39 -1.74 11.07
C THR A 113 -5.92 -2.28 12.43
N SER A 114 -6.49 -3.39 12.90
CA SER A 114 -6.29 -3.90 14.28
C SER A 114 -4.93 -4.52 14.56
N GLU A 115 -3.98 -4.44 13.64
CA GLU A 115 -2.64 -4.94 13.88
C GLU A 115 -1.88 -4.10 14.92
N LYS A 116 -1.23 -4.82 15.85
CA LYS A 116 -0.53 -4.30 17.03
C LYS A 116 0.56 -3.29 16.66
N ARG A 117 0.50 -2.14 17.34
CA ARG A 117 1.20 -0.87 17.03
C ARG A 117 2.54 -0.67 17.72
N GLU A 118 3.36 -1.69 17.89
CA GLU A 118 4.56 -1.52 18.74
C GLU A 118 5.83 -1.09 18.01
N TRP A 119 5.94 -1.20 16.66
CA TRP A 119 7.25 -1.11 16.01
C TRP A 119 7.38 -0.24 14.75
N LEU A 120 6.28 0.31 14.22
CA LEU A 120 6.34 1.24 13.07
C LEU A 120 6.30 2.69 13.57
N MET A 121 7.14 3.54 12.97
CA MET A 121 7.33 4.94 13.33
C MET A 121 5.99 5.62 13.64
N LYS A 122 5.87 6.15 14.87
CA LYS A 122 4.62 6.66 15.45
C LYS A 122 4.05 7.91 14.76
N ASP A 123 4.79 8.49 13.82
CA ASP A 123 4.44 9.76 13.18
C ASP A 123 3.82 9.51 11.80
N TYR A 124 2.51 9.77 11.70
CA TYR A 124 1.71 9.90 10.47
C TYR A 124 1.76 8.73 9.47
N GLN A 125 1.31 7.55 9.90
CA GLN A 125 1.04 6.46 8.96
C GLN A 125 -0.38 6.57 8.36
N LEU A 126 -0.47 7.04 7.11
CA LEU A 126 -1.69 6.89 6.32
C LEU A 126 -1.70 5.50 5.69
N ARG A 127 -2.65 4.65 6.08
CA ARG A 127 -2.94 3.43 5.32
C ARG A 127 -4.01 3.76 4.29
N ARG A 128 -3.76 3.38 3.04
CA ARG A 128 -4.72 3.50 1.96
C ARG A 128 -4.98 2.13 1.37
N VAL A 129 -6.25 1.80 1.18
CA VAL A 129 -6.67 0.63 0.40
C VAL A 129 -7.36 1.14 -0.86
N MET A 130 -7.06 0.51 -2.00
CA MET A 130 -7.44 0.98 -3.32
C MET A 130 -8.01 -0.19 -4.12
N GLU A 131 -9.06 0.07 -4.89
CA GLU A 131 -9.64 -0.86 -5.85
C GLU A 131 -9.69 -0.19 -7.21
N TYR A 132 -9.30 -0.95 -8.24
CA TYR A 132 -9.26 -0.51 -9.62
C TYR A 132 -10.21 -1.36 -10.44
N SER A 133 -11.19 -0.72 -11.08
CA SER A 133 -12.10 -1.41 -12.00
C SER A 133 -11.50 -1.44 -13.41
N ALA A 134 -11.78 -2.51 -14.16
CA ALA A 134 -11.45 -2.53 -15.58
C ALA A 134 -12.37 -1.55 -16.35
N PRO A 135 -11.86 -0.82 -17.35
CA PRO A 135 -12.70 0.00 -18.21
C PRO A 135 -13.71 -0.88 -18.98
N PRO A 136 -14.90 -0.36 -19.34
CA PRO A 136 -15.89 -1.12 -20.11
C PRO A 136 -15.40 -1.65 -21.45
N SER A 137 -14.39 -1.00 -22.04
CA SER A 137 -13.75 -1.45 -23.28
C SER A 137 -12.94 -2.74 -23.10
N GLY A 138 -12.57 -3.08 -21.87
CA GLY A 138 -11.64 -4.18 -21.56
C GLY A 138 -10.19 -3.91 -22.00
N GLU A 139 -9.91 -2.73 -22.54
CA GLU A 139 -8.58 -2.32 -22.98
C GLU A 139 -7.72 -1.91 -21.79
N TYR A 140 -6.40 -2.13 -21.88
CA TYR A 140 -5.47 -1.62 -20.88
C TYR A 140 -5.41 -0.10 -20.99
N THR A 141 -5.87 0.60 -19.96
CA THR A 141 -5.86 2.07 -19.89
C THR A 141 -5.20 2.54 -18.62
N ASN A 142 -4.50 3.66 -18.69
CA ASN A 142 -3.97 4.33 -17.50
C ASN A 142 -5.12 4.77 -16.60
N VAL A 143 -5.30 4.10 -15.46
CA VAL A 143 -6.34 4.42 -14.49
C VAL A 143 -5.93 5.57 -13.57
N VAL A 144 -4.62 5.76 -13.39
CA VAL A 144 -4.03 6.84 -12.60
C VAL A 144 -2.90 7.46 -13.40
N SER A 145 -2.82 8.79 -13.41
CA SER A 145 -1.72 9.52 -14.06
C SER A 145 -0.38 9.21 -13.40
N ALA A 146 0.68 9.20 -14.21
CA ALA A 146 2.05 9.15 -13.73
C ALA A 146 2.32 10.21 -12.66
N HIS A 147 2.89 9.81 -11.52
CA HIS A 147 3.18 10.71 -10.40
C HIS A 147 4.30 10.16 -9.51
N THR A 148 4.87 11.03 -8.68
CA THR A 148 5.73 10.67 -7.55
C THR A 148 4.93 10.68 -6.25
N ASP A 149 5.35 9.87 -5.28
CA ASP A 149 4.76 9.95 -3.94
C ASP A 149 5.31 11.18 -3.21
N LYS A 150 4.41 12.02 -2.71
CA LYS A 150 4.77 13.25 -2.00
C LYS A 150 5.22 13.00 -0.55
N LEU A 151 5.01 11.79 -0.01
CA LEU A 151 5.43 11.43 1.34
C LEU A 151 6.93 11.08 1.39
N CYS A 152 7.44 10.62 2.54
CA CYS A 152 8.83 10.17 2.64
C CYS A 152 9.04 8.83 1.93
N SER A 153 8.10 7.90 2.11
CA SER A 153 8.17 6.57 1.51
C SER A 153 6.83 5.84 1.64
N ALA A 154 6.59 4.86 0.77
CA ALA A 154 5.46 3.94 0.86
C ALA A 154 5.89 2.48 0.73
N LEU A 155 5.14 1.59 1.40
CA LEU A 155 5.15 0.16 1.13
C LEU A 155 3.84 -0.21 0.43
N LEU A 156 3.94 -0.76 -0.78
CA LEU A 156 2.80 -1.14 -1.60
C LEU A 156 2.73 -2.67 -1.74
N CYS A 157 1.51 -3.19 -1.63
CA CYS A 157 1.19 -4.60 -1.81
C CYS A 157 0.05 -4.72 -2.82
N GLU A 158 0.18 -5.64 -3.79
CA GLU A 158 -0.87 -5.97 -4.77
C GLU A 158 -1.59 -7.28 -4.38
N ASP A 159 -2.79 -7.50 -4.92
CA ASP A 159 -3.63 -8.68 -4.63
C ASP A 159 -3.33 -9.90 -5.53
N GLY A 160 -2.30 -9.80 -6.37
CA GLY A 160 -1.93 -10.77 -7.40
C GLY A 160 -2.29 -10.32 -8.83
N ILE A 161 -3.09 -9.26 -9.00
CA ILE A 161 -3.32 -8.61 -10.29
C ILE A 161 -2.31 -7.47 -10.47
N SER A 162 -1.30 -7.67 -11.32
CA SER A 162 -0.26 -6.65 -11.54
C SER A 162 -0.75 -5.52 -12.44
N GLY A 163 -0.69 -4.29 -11.90
CA GLY A 163 -1.03 -3.05 -12.60
C GLY A 163 0.02 -1.95 -12.44
N LEU A 164 0.94 -2.08 -11.49
CA LEU A 164 1.97 -1.08 -11.22
C LEU A 164 3.01 -1.02 -12.33
N GLU A 165 3.24 0.20 -12.85
CA GLU A 165 4.34 0.52 -13.75
C GLU A 165 5.20 1.63 -13.13
N VAL A 166 6.51 1.58 -13.39
CA VAL A 166 7.46 2.59 -12.94
C VAL A 166 8.30 3.09 -14.10
N GLU A 167 8.57 4.39 -14.12
CA GLU A 167 9.45 5.03 -15.09
C GLU A 167 10.91 4.87 -14.66
N THR A 168 11.76 4.37 -15.56
CA THR A 168 13.20 4.28 -15.36
C THR A 168 13.87 5.63 -15.61
N LYS A 169 15.14 5.77 -15.22
CA LYS A 169 15.92 6.98 -15.48
C LYS A 169 16.07 7.30 -16.97
N ASP A 170 15.91 6.29 -17.83
CA ASP A 170 16.00 6.41 -19.27
C ASP A 170 14.65 6.78 -19.92
N GLY A 171 13.60 6.97 -19.11
CA GLY A 171 12.24 7.31 -19.57
C GLY A 171 11.43 6.10 -20.06
N GLU A 172 11.91 4.88 -19.81
CA GLU A 172 11.18 3.66 -20.15
C GLU A 172 10.20 3.27 -19.03
N TRP A 173 9.01 2.80 -19.40
CA TRP A 173 8.02 2.30 -18.44
C TRP A 173 8.15 0.80 -18.28
N VAL A 174 8.32 0.37 -17.02
CA VAL A 174 8.50 -1.02 -16.66
C VAL A 174 7.33 -1.47 -15.79
N LYS A 175 6.62 -2.49 -16.25
CA LYS A 175 5.60 -3.16 -15.46
C LYS A 175 6.24 -4.02 -14.37
N LEU A 176 5.82 -3.81 -13.13
CA LEU A 176 6.25 -4.59 -11.98
C LEU A 176 5.35 -5.81 -11.78
N CYS A 177 5.93 -6.99 -11.91
CA CYS A 177 5.28 -8.25 -11.55
C CYS A 177 5.76 -8.67 -10.16
N MET A 178 4.91 -8.49 -9.14
CA MET A 178 5.22 -8.79 -7.74
C MET A 178 4.69 -10.18 -7.34
N PRO A 179 5.54 -11.15 -6.98
CA PRO A 179 5.09 -12.43 -6.44
C PRO A 179 4.34 -12.27 -5.10
N PRO A 180 3.49 -13.23 -4.71
CA PRO A 180 2.90 -13.26 -3.38
C PRO A 180 3.98 -13.19 -2.29
N GLY A 181 3.73 -12.40 -1.24
CA GLY A 181 4.67 -12.16 -0.14
C GLY A 181 5.70 -11.07 -0.41
N THR A 182 5.62 -10.36 -1.55
CA THR A 182 6.51 -9.24 -1.87
C THR A 182 5.83 -7.89 -1.70
N PHE A 183 6.64 -6.84 -1.52
CA PHE A 183 6.20 -5.46 -1.38
C PHE A 183 7.09 -4.56 -2.24
N ALA A 184 6.50 -3.54 -2.86
CA ALA A 184 7.27 -2.46 -3.45
C ALA A 184 7.54 -1.38 -2.39
N PHE A 185 8.81 -1.07 -2.16
CA PHE A 185 9.20 0.09 -1.37
C PHE A 185 9.44 1.28 -2.31
N ILE A 186 8.63 2.32 -2.16
CA ILE A 186 8.67 3.53 -2.96
C ILE A 186 9.31 4.63 -2.13
N VAL A 187 10.34 5.27 -2.67
CA VAL A 187 10.93 6.48 -2.09
C VAL A 187 10.13 7.68 -2.57
N GLY A 188 9.63 8.47 -1.62
CA GLY A 188 8.88 9.67 -1.95
C GLY A 188 9.72 10.95 -1.90
N ASP A 189 9.14 12.04 -2.37
CA ASP A 189 9.80 13.31 -2.62
C ASP A 189 10.44 13.90 -1.36
N LEU A 190 9.81 13.75 -0.19
CA LEU A 190 10.35 14.30 1.06
C LEU A 190 11.68 13.64 1.46
N LEU A 191 11.83 12.33 1.23
CA LEU A 191 13.09 11.64 1.53
C LEU A 191 14.16 12.00 0.50
N ASN A 192 13.79 12.08 -0.78
CA ASN A 192 14.68 12.53 -1.85
C ASN A 192 15.25 13.93 -1.59
N VAL A 193 14.43 14.85 -1.08
CA VAL A 193 14.86 16.21 -0.74
C VAL A 193 15.72 16.23 0.52
N ALA A 194 15.37 15.47 1.57
CA ALA A 194 16.18 15.42 2.79
C ALA A 194 17.61 14.95 2.53
N ASP A 195 17.80 13.94 1.67
CA ASP A 195 19.13 13.45 1.28
C ASP A 195 19.96 14.51 0.54
N SER A 196 19.32 15.47 -0.14
CA SER A 196 20.00 16.56 -0.85
C SER A 196 20.48 17.71 0.05
N PHE A 197 20.04 17.76 1.31
CA PHE A 197 20.46 18.78 2.29
C PHE A 197 21.59 18.32 3.23
N PHE A 198 21.98 17.05 3.17
CA PHE A 198 23.05 16.47 4.01
C PHE A 198 24.40 16.32 3.29
N PHE A 199 24.61 17.00 2.16
CA PHE A 199 25.90 17.11 1.45
C PHE A 199 26.32 18.56 1.22
#